data_AF-A0A2R8BGK0-F1
#
_entry.id   AF-A0A2R8BGK0-F1
#
_cell.length_a   1.000
_cell.length_b   1.000
_cell.length_c   1.000
_cell.angle_alpha   90.00
_cell.angle_beta   90.00
_cell.angle_gamma   90.00
#
_symmetry.space_group_name_H-M   'P 1'
#
loop_
_entity.id
_entity.type
_entity.pdbx_description
1 polymer ?
#
loop_
_entity_poly.entity_id
_entity_poly.type
_entity_poly.pdbx_seq_one_letter_code
_entity_poly.pdbx_strand_id
1 'polypeptide(L)'
;MKHYKTKRLGGVLTAVMLTLGVGGAPQSVSAQPSYLGEIFPVGFNFCPRSSLQLNGQLLAISSNSALFSLLGTIYGGDGRTTFALPDLRGRIPLHNGQGPGLSNRPIGQKAGSEVQQLTVASMPSHNHIIASVNKDGDKGGPVTDLLAKSSSSAREYHDGPPDSSMDPRMVSMTGSNLQFSIENPFLAINWCIVDAGIYPSRS
;
A
#
# COMPACT_ATOMS: atom_id res chain seq x y z
N MET A 1 -33.86 88.91 -36.66
CA MET A 1 -32.38 89.00 -36.55
C MET A 1 -31.80 87.58 -36.57
N LYS A 2 -31.42 87.08 -37.75
CA LYS A 2 -30.76 85.79 -37.98
C LYS A 2 -29.95 85.87 -39.29
N HIS A 3 -28.90 85.07 -39.38
CA HIS A 3 -27.95 84.82 -40.49
C HIS A 3 -26.68 85.70 -40.49
N TYR A 4 -25.59 85.26 -39.84
CA TYR A 4 -24.56 84.26 -40.21
C TYR A 4 -23.41 84.86 -41.05
N LYS A 5 -22.24 85.03 -40.41
CA LYS A 5 -20.93 85.15 -41.07
C LYS A 5 -19.96 84.16 -40.42
N THR A 6 -19.48 83.25 -41.25
CA THR A 6 -18.34 82.36 -41.05
C THR A 6 -17.04 83.10 -40.75
N LYS A 7 -16.24 82.65 -39.77
CA LYS A 7 -14.77 82.68 -39.82
C LYS A 7 -14.18 81.46 -39.10
N ARG A 8 -13.13 80.92 -39.71
CA ARG A 8 -12.42 79.67 -39.37
C ARG A 8 -11.28 79.90 -38.38
N LEU A 9 -10.86 78.78 -37.79
CA LEU A 9 -9.49 78.33 -37.48
C LEU A 9 -8.87 78.67 -36.11
N GLY A 10 -8.42 77.61 -35.41
CA GLY A 10 -7.32 77.69 -34.44
C GLY A 10 -7.47 76.84 -33.17
N GLY A 11 -7.76 75.54 -33.26
CA GLY A 11 -7.77 74.63 -32.11
C GLY A 11 -6.60 73.64 -32.17
N VAL A 12 -5.64 73.79 -31.27
CA VAL A 12 -4.43 72.96 -31.11
C VAL A 12 -4.82 71.51 -30.75
N LEU A 13 -4.40 70.54 -31.57
CA LEU A 13 -4.49 69.11 -31.27
C LEU A 13 -3.36 68.72 -30.31
N THR A 14 -3.69 68.39 -29.07
CA THR A 14 -2.84 67.62 -28.17
C THR A 14 -2.98 66.13 -28.51
N ALA A 15 -1.90 65.53 -29.03
CA ALA A 15 -1.82 64.10 -29.29
C ALA A 15 -1.67 63.33 -27.96
N VAL A 16 -2.75 62.69 -27.51
CA VAL A 16 -2.69 61.66 -26.47
C VAL A 16 -2.21 60.37 -27.12
N MET A 17 -0.94 60.01 -26.92
CA MET A 17 -0.45 58.67 -27.26
C MET A 17 -1.06 57.65 -26.29
N LEU A 18 -2.05 56.91 -26.78
CA LEU A 18 -2.59 55.73 -26.12
C LEU A 18 -1.57 54.59 -26.29
N THR A 19 -0.78 54.34 -25.25
CA THR A 19 0.09 53.17 -25.17
C THR A 19 -0.81 51.93 -25.08
N LEU A 20 -0.90 51.16 -26.18
CA LEU A 20 -1.49 49.83 -26.15
C LEU A 20 -0.67 48.97 -25.18
N GLY A 21 -1.22 48.76 -23.99
CA GLY A 21 -0.77 47.70 -23.10
C GLY A 21 -0.92 46.38 -23.82
N VAL A 22 0.20 45.72 -24.11
CA VAL A 22 0.23 44.34 -24.57
C VAL A 22 -0.21 43.49 -23.38
N GLY A 23 -1.52 43.34 -23.20
CA GLY A 23 -2.07 42.33 -22.31
C GLY A 23 -1.69 40.98 -22.89
N GLY A 24 -0.63 40.37 -22.37
CA GLY A 24 -0.36 38.96 -22.62
C GLY A 24 -1.61 38.19 -22.22
N ALA A 25 -2.28 37.58 -23.20
CA ALA A 25 -3.37 36.66 -22.90
C ALA A 25 -2.85 35.66 -21.87
N PRO A 26 -3.62 35.31 -20.82
CA PRO A 26 -3.23 34.23 -19.94
C PRO A 26 -3.00 33.01 -20.84
N GLN A 27 -1.75 32.57 -20.95
CA GLN A 27 -1.46 31.32 -21.62
C GLN A 27 -2.27 30.27 -20.88
N SER A 28 -3.23 29.69 -21.56
CA SER A 28 -3.87 28.48 -21.08
C SER A 28 -2.72 27.50 -20.87
N VAL A 29 -2.37 27.23 -19.61
CA VAL A 29 -1.50 26.11 -19.31
C VAL A 29 -2.28 24.90 -19.82
N SER A 30 -1.94 24.46 -21.03
CA SER A 30 -2.38 23.18 -21.55
C SER A 30 -1.78 22.17 -20.59
N ALA A 31 -2.58 21.72 -19.62
CA ALA A 31 -2.30 20.48 -18.94
C ALA A 31 -1.96 19.46 -20.03
N GLN A 32 -0.83 18.77 -19.89
CA GLN A 32 -0.53 17.70 -20.83
C GLN A 32 -1.72 16.76 -20.81
N PRO A 33 -2.30 16.43 -21.97
CA PRO A 33 -3.44 15.54 -22.01
C PRO A 33 -3.06 14.20 -21.37
N SER A 34 -3.80 13.80 -20.35
CA SER A 34 -3.56 12.54 -19.64
C SER A 34 -3.75 11.35 -20.57
N TYR A 35 -2.96 10.29 -20.35
CA TYR A 35 -3.13 9.06 -21.11
C TYR A 35 -4.32 8.26 -20.60
N LEU A 36 -5.07 7.67 -21.51
CA LEU A 36 -6.12 6.73 -21.16
C LEU A 36 -5.50 5.55 -20.39
N GLY A 37 -6.09 5.20 -19.25
CA GLY A 37 -5.58 4.16 -18.35
C GLY A 37 -4.46 4.60 -17.41
N GLU A 38 -4.06 5.89 -17.41
CA GLU A 38 -3.12 6.44 -16.45
C GLU A 38 -3.71 6.39 -15.03
N ILE A 39 -2.92 5.91 -14.06
CA ILE A 39 -3.29 5.80 -12.65
C ILE A 39 -2.58 6.90 -11.86
N PHE A 40 -3.33 7.64 -11.05
CA PHE A 40 -2.78 8.72 -10.24
C PHE A 40 -3.45 8.83 -8.86
N PRO A 41 -2.71 9.22 -7.81
CA PRO A 41 -3.27 9.48 -6.49
C PRO A 41 -3.86 10.88 -6.38
N VAL A 42 -4.90 11.04 -5.56
CA VAL A 42 -5.54 12.31 -5.22
C VAL A 42 -5.81 12.43 -3.73
N GLY A 43 -5.69 13.65 -3.18
CA GLY A 43 -5.92 13.93 -1.75
C GLY A 43 -7.38 14.17 -1.36
N PHE A 44 -8.32 14.13 -2.30
CA PHE A 44 -9.75 14.37 -2.09
C PHE A 44 -10.59 13.10 -2.32
N ASN A 45 -11.83 13.10 -1.85
CA ASN A 45 -12.67 11.90 -1.74
C ASN A 45 -13.39 11.46 -3.04
N PHE A 46 -13.10 12.09 -4.18
CA PHE A 46 -13.68 11.78 -5.49
C PHE A 46 -12.60 11.69 -6.57
N CYS A 47 -12.92 11.14 -7.73
CA CYS A 47 -12.04 11.22 -8.90
C CYS A 47 -12.48 12.38 -9.80
N PRO A 48 -11.54 13.19 -10.34
CA PRO A 48 -11.87 14.26 -11.26
C PRO A 48 -12.66 13.76 -12.48
N ARG A 49 -13.28 14.68 -13.23
CA ARG A 49 -13.94 14.33 -14.49
C ARG A 49 -12.96 13.59 -15.40
N SER A 50 -13.48 12.65 -16.19
CA SER A 50 -12.69 11.77 -17.04
C SER A 50 -11.75 10.82 -16.29
N SER A 51 -12.13 10.46 -15.05
CA SER A 51 -11.46 9.42 -14.29
C SER A 51 -12.41 8.70 -13.33
N LEU A 52 -12.05 7.47 -12.97
CA LEU A 52 -12.82 6.57 -12.12
C LEU A 52 -12.00 6.12 -10.92
N GLN A 53 -12.66 5.84 -9.79
CA GLN A 53 -12.01 5.32 -8.59
C GLN A 53 -11.51 3.88 -8.79
N LEU A 54 -10.35 3.55 -8.24
CA LEU A 54 -9.80 2.18 -8.30
C LEU A 54 -10.32 1.31 -7.14
N ASN A 55 -11.60 0.99 -7.19
CA ASN A 55 -12.34 0.20 -6.18
C ASN A 55 -12.73 -1.21 -6.67
N GLY A 56 -12.23 -1.66 -7.83
CA GLY A 56 -12.56 -2.97 -8.40
C GLY A 56 -13.90 -3.06 -9.15
N GLN A 57 -14.57 -1.95 -9.48
CA GLN A 57 -15.86 -2.03 -10.17
C GLN A 57 -15.77 -2.67 -11.57
N LEU A 58 -16.86 -3.32 -11.98
CA LEU A 58 -17.07 -3.80 -13.34
C LEU A 58 -17.61 -2.67 -14.23
N LEU A 59 -17.02 -2.52 -15.41
CA LEU A 59 -17.44 -1.58 -16.44
C LEU A 59 -17.92 -2.34 -17.68
N ALA A 60 -18.93 -1.78 -18.35
CA ALA A 60 -19.39 -2.31 -19.62
C ALA A 60 -18.37 -2.02 -20.73
N ILE A 61 -18.01 -3.05 -21.50
CA ILE A 61 -17.07 -2.92 -22.64
C ILE A 61 -17.66 -2.02 -23.72
N SER A 62 -18.98 -2.05 -23.93
CA SER A 62 -19.66 -1.27 -24.97
C SER A 62 -19.49 0.24 -24.83
N SER A 63 -19.35 0.75 -23.59
CA SER A 63 -19.15 2.17 -23.31
C SER A 63 -17.69 2.54 -23.00
N ASN A 64 -16.80 1.56 -22.82
CA ASN A 64 -15.42 1.76 -22.38
C ASN A 64 -14.42 0.95 -23.23
N SER A 65 -14.69 0.81 -24.53
CA SER A 65 -13.94 -0.07 -25.44
C SER A 65 -12.45 0.26 -25.51
N ALA A 66 -12.10 1.55 -25.50
CA ALA A 66 -10.71 2.00 -25.52
C ALA A 66 -9.96 1.68 -24.22
N LEU A 67 -10.61 1.79 -23.06
CA LEU A 67 -9.98 1.41 -21.79
C LEU A 67 -9.84 -0.11 -21.69
N PHE A 68 -10.85 -0.85 -22.18
CA PHE A 68 -10.81 -2.31 -22.26
C PHE A 68 -9.67 -2.82 -23.16
N SER A 69 -9.36 -2.16 -24.29
CA SER A 69 -8.25 -2.59 -25.14
C SER A 69 -6.87 -2.43 -24.50
N LEU A 70 -6.75 -1.63 -23.43
CA LEU A 70 -5.54 -1.48 -22.63
C LEU A 70 -5.49 -2.48 -21.46
N LEU A 71 -6.57 -2.60 -20.69
CA LEU A 71 -6.61 -3.41 -19.46
C LEU A 71 -7.00 -4.88 -19.70
N GLY A 72 -7.75 -5.17 -20.75
CA GLY A 72 -8.36 -6.47 -20.97
C GLY A 72 -9.14 -6.94 -19.74
N THR A 73 -8.91 -8.20 -19.35
CA THR A 73 -9.52 -8.82 -18.16
C THR A 73 -8.54 -9.02 -17.01
N ILE A 74 -7.41 -8.28 -16.99
CA ILE A 74 -6.35 -8.42 -15.98
C ILE A 74 -6.89 -8.36 -14.54
N TYR A 75 -7.90 -7.52 -14.29
CA TYR A 75 -8.47 -7.32 -12.97
C TYR A 75 -9.82 -8.04 -12.76
N GLY A 76 -10.35 -8.73 -13.78
CA GLY A 76 -11.63 -9.44 -13.75
C GLY A 76 -12.59 -9.05 -14.88
N GLY A 77 -13.84 -9.50 -14.75
CA GLY A 77 -14.89 -9.39 -15.77
C GLY A 77 -14.94 -10.61 -16.71
N ASP A 78 -15.95 -10.64 -17.58
CA ASP A 78 -16.19 -11.77 -18.48
C ASP A 78 -15.47 -11.64 -19.84
N GLY A 79 -14.86 -10.47 -20.12
CA GLY A 79 -14.18 -10.17 -21.38
C GLY A 79 -15.09 -10.11 -22.61
N ARG A 80 -16.41 -10.16 -22.41
CA ARG A 80 -17.42 -10.14 -23.47
C ARG A 80 -18.34 -8.94 -23.34
N THR A 81 -18.89 -8.75 -22.14
CA THR A 81 -19.77 -7.63 -21.81
C THR A 81 -19.13 -6.67 -20.82
N THR A 82 -18.23 -7.18 -19.97
CA THR A 82 -17.63 -6.44 -18.86
C THR A 82 -16.15 -6.72 -18.65
N PHE A 83 -15.46 -5.75 -18.05
CA PHE A 83 -14.11 -5.88 -17.50
C PHE A 83 -14.04 -5.15 -16.15
N ALA A 84 -13.08 -5.49 -15.31
CA ALA A 84 -12.90 -4.82 -14.01
C ALA A 84 -11.77 -3.80 -14.05
N LEU A 85 -11.90 -2.75 -13.22
CA LEU A 85 -10.78 -1.89 -12.86
C LEU A 85 -9.93 -2.52 -11.74
N PRO A 86 -8.68 -2.08 -11.52
CA PRO A 86 -7.94 -2.40 -10.31
C PRO A 86 -8.73 -2.06 -9.03
N ASP A 87 -8.51 -2.86 -7.98
CA ASP A 87 -8.96 -2.55 -6.63
C ASP A 87 -7.74 -2.27 -5.76
N LEU A 88 -7.53 -1.00 -5.40
CA LEU A 88 -6.38 -0.56 -4.58
C LEU A 88 -6.74 -0.35 -3.11
N ARG A 89 -7.95 -0.67 -2.68
CA ARG A 89 -8.34 -0.58 -1.26
C ARG A 89 -7.57 -1.64 -0.45
N GLY A 90 -6.88 -1.22 0.62
CA GLY A 90 -6.02 -2.10 1.43
C GLY A 90 -4.77 -2.60 0.69
N ARG A 91 -4.33 -1.91 -0.37
CA ARG A 91 -3.22 -2.36 -1.21
C ARG A 91 -2.23 -1.25 -1.53
N ILE A 92 -0.97 -1.65 -1.63
CA ILE A 92 0.12 -0.80 -2.08
C ILE A 92 0.45 -1.21 -3.54
N PRO A 93 0.42 -0.28 -4.51
CA PRO A 93 0.84 -0.57 -5.88
C PRO A 93 2.32 -1.00 -5.94
N LEU A 94 2.60 -2.04 -6.72
CA LEU A 94 3.96 -2.52 -6.99
C LEU A 94 4.19 -2.60 -8.49
N HIS A 95 5.45 -2.42 -8.91
CA HIS A 95 5.84 -2.58 -10.30
C HIS A 95 5.70 -4.04 -10.76
N ASN A 96 5.34 -4.24 -12.02
CA ASN A 96 5.19 -5.57 -12.61
C ASN A 96 6.53 -6.16 -13.05
N GLY A 97 6.60 -7.48 -13.09
CA GLY A 97 7.72 -8.22 -13.66
C GLY A 97 8.69 -8.78 -12.62
N GLN A 98 9.90 -9.10 -13.08
CA GLN A 98 10.93 -9.75 -12.31
C GLN A 98 12.25 -8.98 -12.49
N GLY A 99 12.80 -8.47 -11.39
CA GLY A 99 14.16 -7.92 -11.37
C GLY A 99 15.19 -8.96 -10.89
N PRO A 100 16.49 -8.74 -11.13
CA PRO A 100 17.54 -9.61 -10.59
C PRO A 100 17.43 -9.77 -9.07
N GLY A 101 17.30 -11.00 -8.59
CA GLY A 101 17.12 -11.30 -7.16
C GLY A 101 15.74 -10.97 -6.58
N LEU A 102 14.79 -10.52 -7.40
CA LEU A 102 13.41 -10.22 -6.97
C LEU A 102 12.45 -11.33 -7.38
N SER A 103 11.38 -11.48 -6.61
CA SER A 103 10.26 -12.37 -6.98
C SER A 103 9.55 -11.83 -8.22
N ASN A 104 9.10 -12.74 -9.10
CA ASN A 104 8.24 -12.36 -10.22
C ASN A 104 6.86 -11.89 -9.72
N ARG A 105 6.43 -10.71 -10.17
CA ARG A 105 5.13 -10.10 -9.85
C ARG A 105 4.36 -9.78 -11.14
N PRO A 106 3.56 -10.72 -11.69
CA PRO A 106 2.75 -10.42 -12.86
C PRO A 106 1.72 -9.32 -12.55
N ILE A 107 1.43 -8.48 -13.56
CA ILE A 107 0.43 -7.43 -13.43
C ILE A 107 -0.93 -8.04 -13.03
N GLY A 108 -1.65 -7.36 -12.12
CA GLY A 108 -2.93 -7.85 -11.59
C GLY A 108 -2.81 -8.87 -10.44
N GLN A 109 -1.61 -9.35 -10.11
CA GLN A 109 -1.42 -10.23 -8.95
C GLN A 109 -1.83 -9.52 -7.65
N LYS A 110 -2.72 -10.15 -6.88
CA LYS A 110 -3.06 -9.74 -5.51
C LYS A 110 -2.28 -10.63 -4.54
N ALA A 111 -1.49 -10.01 -3.67
CA ALA A 111 -0.70 -10.71 -2.65
C ALA A 111 -0.56 -9.83 -1.38
N GLY A 112 0.02 -10.40 -0.33
CA GLY A 112 0.17 -9.75 0.98
C GLY A 112 -0.95 -10.10 1.96
N SER A 113 -0.78 -9.68 3.21
CA SER A 113 -1.76 -9.81 4.29
C SER A 113 -1.68 -8.56 5.18
N GLU A 114 -2.82 -8.10 5.71
CA GLU A 114 -2.88 -7.02 6.71
C GLU A 114 -2.65 -7.55 8.13
N VAL A 115 -2.90 -8.84 8.34
CA VAL A 115 -2.73 -9.52 9.63
C VAL A 115 -1.85 -10.76 9.51
N GLN A 116 -1.10 -11.04 10.58
CA GLN A 116 -0.33 -12.26 10.71
C GLN A 116 -0.75 -13.01 11.97
N GLN A 117 -0.83 -14.33 11.87
CA GLN A 117 -0.95 -15.21 13.03
C GLN A 117 0.44 -15.76 13.38
N LEU A 118 0.87 -15.60 14.63
CA LEU A 118 2.09 -16.25 15.10
C LEU A 118 1.75 -17.68 15.52
N THR A 119 2.26 -18.65 14.77
CA THR A 119 2.12 -20.09 15.07
C THR A 119 3.48 -20.66 15.47
N VAL A 120 3.51 -21.88 16.03
CA VAL A 120 4.76 -22.59 16.32
C VAL A 120 5.64 -22.74 15.07
N ALA A 121 5.04 -22.94 13.90
CA ALA A 121 5.76 -23.02 12.62
C ALA A 121 6.38 -21.68 12.17
N SER A 122 5.93 -20.56 12.74
CA SER A 122 6.45 -19.22 12.47
C SER A 122 7.58 -18.81 13.42
N MET A 123 7.97 -19.69 14.36
CA MET A 123 9.00 -19.44 15.36
C MET A 123 10.19 -20.38 15.14
N PRO A 124 11.42 -19.97 15.50
CA PRO A 124 12.55 -20.88 15.53
C PRO A 124 12.25 -22.11 16.38
N SER A 125 12.63 -23.29 15.88
CA SER A 125 12.51 -24.54 16.62
C SER A 125 13.30 -24.46 17.91
N HIS A 126 12.62 -24.65 19.04
CA HIS A 126 13.22 -24.68 20.37
C HIS A 126 12.44 -25.67 21.25
N ASN A 127 13.04 -26.10 22.35
CA ASN A 127 12.40 -26.93 23.36
C ASN A 127 12.83 -26.50 24.77
N HIS A 128 12.05 -26.90 25.76
CA HIS A 128 12.37 -26.69 27.17
C HIS A 128 12.52 -28.06 27.82
N ILE A 129 13.76 -28.50 28.01
CA ILE A 129 14.07 -29.73 28.72
C ILE A 129 14.59 -29.34 30.10
N ILE A 130 13.93 -29.85 31.14
CA ILE A 130 14.44 -29.77 32.50
C ILE A 130 15.25 -31.04 32.76
N ALA A 131 16.56 -30.92 32.66
CA ALA A 131 17.49 -32.00 33.00
C ALA A 131 17.55 -32.19 34.52
N SER A 132 17.65 -33.44 34.95
CA SER A 132 17.61 -33.84 36.36
C SER A 132 18.53 -35.02 36.62
N VAL A 133 18.84 -35.24 37.90
CA VAL A 133 19.62 -36.39 38.38
C VAL A 133 18.70 -37.31 39.17
N ASN A 134 18.55 -38.56 38.75
CA ASN A 134 17.71 -39.56 39.43
C ASN A 134 18.45 -40.23 40.60
N LYS A 135 18.99 -39.41 41.51
CA LYS A 135 19.64 -39.80 42.77
C LYS A 135 19.11 -38.94 43.91
N ASP A 136 19.32 -39.38 45.13
CA ASP A 136 18.97 -38.60 46.33
C ASP A 136 19.76 -37.28 46.33
N GLY A 137 19.06 -36.16 46.50
CA GLY A 137 19.69 -34.85 46.57
C GLY A 137 20.58 -34.72 47.81
N ASP A 138 21.77 -34.16 47.59
CA ASP A 138 22.84 -34.00 48.58
C ASP A 138 23.38 -32.56 48.63
N LYS A 139 22.87 -31.64 47.81
CA LYS A 139 23.23 -30.21 47.77
C LYS A 139 22.07 -29.31 48.17
N GLY A 140 22.41 -28.13 48.70
CA GLY A 140 21.45 -27.16 49.24
C GLY A 140 20.93 -26.12 48.25
N GLY A 141 21.33 -26.15 46.97
CA GLY A 141 20.86 -25.15 46.01
C GLY A 141 21.28 -25.39 44.56
N PRO A 142 20.68 -24.65 43.60
CA PRO A 142 20.79 -24.89 42.14
C PRO A 142 22.01 -24.29 41.44
N VAL A 143 23.01 -23.74 42.14
CA VAL A 143 24.02 -22.86 41.50
C VAL A 143 24.78 -23.58 40.39
N THR A 144 25.26 -24.79 40.65
CA THR A 144 25.94 -25.68 39.71
C THR A 144 25.25 -27.04 39.59
N ASP A 145 24.13 -27.19 40.28
CA ASP A 145 23.55 -28.48 40.63
C ASP A 145 22.15 -28.61 40.01
N LEU A 146 21.79 -29.83 39.64
CA LEU A 146 20.53 -30.15 38.99
C LEU A 146 19.49 -30.61 40.02
N LEU A 147 18.22 -30.49 39.66
CA LEU A 147 17.13 -31.05 40.47
C LEU A 147 17.32 -32.57 40.62
N ALA A 148 17.12 -33.05 41.84
CA ALA A 148 17.34 -34.43 42.23
C ALA A 148 16.13 -34.98 43.02
N LYS A 149 16.13 -36.29 43.30
CA LYS A 149 15.08 -36.92 44.11
C LYS A 149 15.17 -36.39 45.55
N SER A 150 14.01 -36.05 46.13
CA SER A 150 13.94 -35.66 47.53
C SER A 150 14.50 -36.75 48.45
N SER A 151 15.42 -36.35 49.33
CA SER A 151 16.04 -37.21 50.33
C SER A 151 15.57 -36.83 51.74
N SER A 152 15.83 -37.69 52.73
CA SER A 152 15.53 -37.38 54.14
C SER A 152 16.29 -36.17 54.68
N SER A 153 17.25 -35.63 53.93
CA SER A 153 18.05 -34.45 54.30
C SER A 153 17.44 -33.11 53.86
N ALA A 154 16.25 -33.11 53.24
CA ALA A 154 15.62 -31.93 52.64
C ALA A 154 16.56 -31.18 51.68
N ARG A 155 17.35 -31.95 50.93
CA ARG A 155 18.23 -31.46 49.87
C ARG A 155 17.66 -31.94 48.55
N GLU A 156 17.42 -31.02 47.63
CA GLU A 156 16.72 -31.26 46.36
C GLU A 156 17.64 -31.15 45.14
N TYR A 157 18.95 -30.99 45.34
CA TYR A 157 19.93 -30.79 44.27
C TYR A 157 21.08 -31.79 44.33
N HIS A 158 21.68 -32.08 43.16
CA HIS A 158 22.86 -32.94 43.02
C HIS A 158 23.76 -32.44 41.88
N ASP A 159 25.08 -32.54 42.06
CA ASP A 159 26.13 -32.14 41.10
C ASP A 159 26.49 -33.22 40.04
N GLY A 160 25.70 -34.29 39.95
CA GLY A 160 25.94 -35.39 39.03
C GLY A 160 25.58 -35.02 37.58
N PRO A 161 26.10 -35.74 36.58
CA PRO A 161 25.66 -35.53 35.20
C PRO A 161 24.14 -35.83 35.08
N PRO A 162 23.41 -35.08 34.26
CA PRO A 162 21.98 -35.33 34.04
C PRO A 162 21.78 -36.73 33.44
N ASP A 163 20.94 -37.54 34.08
CA ASP A 163 20.60 -38.91 33.66
C ASP A 163 19.09 -39.12 33.45
N SER A 164 18.29 -38.09 33.73
CA SER A 164 16.84 -38.09 33.57
C SER A 164 16.31 -36.71 33.15
N SER A 165 15.12 -36.69 32.57
CA SER A 165 14.36 -35.46 32.30
C SER A 165 13.11 -35.42 33.18
N MET A 166 12.79 -34.26 33.73
CA MET A 166 11.51 -34.10 34.43
C MET A 166 10.32 -34.16 33.48
N ASP A 167 9.13 -34.39 34.03
CA ASP A 167 7.89 -34.46 33.27
C ASP A 167 7.66 -33.14 32.48
N PRO A 168 7.40 -33.20 31.16
CA PRO A 168 7.17 -32.00 30.35
C PRO A 168 6.04 -31.09 30.85
N ARG A 169 5.10 -31.60 31.66
CA ARG A 169 4.05 -30.79 32.28
C ARG A 169 4.58 -29.74 33.27
N MET A 170 5.85 -29.83 33.68
CA MET A 170 6.51 -28.77 34.45
C MET A 170 6.71 -27.48 33.66
N VAL A 171 6.73 -27.56 32.33
CA VAL A 171 6.85 -26.42 31.42
C VAL A 171 5.70 -26.44 30.42
N SER A 172 4.73 -25.56 30.63
CA SER A 172 3.62 -25.40 29.69
C SER A 172 4.06 -24.63 28.44
N MET A 173 3.56 -25.03 27.28
CA MET A 173 3.61 -24.16 26.09
C MET A 173 2.76 -22.91 26.33
N THR A 174 3.22 -21.78 25.80
CA THR A 174 2.47 -20.51 25.79
C THR A 174 2.29 -20.01 24.36
N GLY A 175 1.33 -19.11 24.16
CA GLY A 175 0.95 -18.56 22.86
C GLY A 175 -0.55 -18.70 22.60
N SER A 176 -1.21 -17.59 22.35
CA SER A 176 -2.67 -17.55 22.19
C SER A 176 -3.13 -17.76 20.74
N ASN A 177 -2.21 -18.00 19.81
CA ASN A 177 -2.47 -18.07 18.36
C ASN A 177 -3.34 -16.89 17.85
N LEU A 178 -3.20 -15.71 18.46
CA LEU A 178 -3.96 -14.53 18.10
C LEU A 178 -3.36 -13.87 16.87
N GLN A 179 -4.23 -13.31 16.04
CA GLN A 179 -3.82 -12.47 14.93
C GLN A 179 -3.40 -11.10 15.45
N PHE A 180 -2.37 -10.52 14.84
CA PHE A 180 -1.96 -9.15 15.05
C PHE A 180 -1.79 -8.44 13.70
N SER A 181 -1.99 -7.12 13.67
CA SER A 181 -1.77 -6.33 12.46
C SER A 181 -0.28 -6.26 12.14
N ILE A 182 0.05 -6.40 10.86
CA ILE A 182 1.38 -6.21 10.29
C ILE A 182 1.44 -5.00 9.36
N GLU A 183 0.41 -4.15 9.41
CA GLU A 183 0.37 -2.93 8.61
C GLU A 183 1.40 -1.93 9.13
N ASN A 184 2.20 -1.38 8.21
CA ASN A 184 3.03 -0.22 8.51
C ASN A 184 2.12 1.00 8.74
N PRO A 185 2.56 2.04 9.46
CA PRO A 185 1.83 3.30 9.51
C PRO A 185 1.52 3.81 8.10
N PHE A 186 0.24 4.05 7.80
CA PHE A 186 -0.21 4.50 6.49
C PHE A 186 -1.20 5.67 6.59
N LEU A 187 -1.27 6.45 5.51
CA LEU A 187 -2.31 7.45 5.28
C LEU A 187 -3.03 7.10 4.00
N ALA A 188 -4.32 6.80 4.10
CA ALA A 188 -5.14 6.46 2.95
C ALA A 188 -5.45 7.70 2.11
N ILE A 189 -5.18 7.61 0.81
CA ILE A 189 -5.57 8.59 -0.21
C ILE A 189 -6.30 7.88 -1.34
N ASN A 190 -7.02 8.64 -2.15
CA ASN A 190 -7.78 8.07 -3.25
C ASN A 190 -6.89 7.80 -4.46
N TRP A 191 -7.17 6.71 -5.15
CA TRP A 191 -6.53 6.36 -6.41
C TRP A 191 -7.54 6.38 -7.54
N CYS A 192 -7.18 7.05 -8.62
CA CYS A 192 -8.01 7.24 -9.80
C CYS A 192 -7.33 6.70 -11.04
N ILE A 193 -8.13 6.30 -12.03
CA ILE A 193 -7.68 5.94 -13.37
C ILE A 193 -8.41 6.78 -14.41
N VAL A 194 -7.67 7.29 -15.40
CA VAL A 194 -8.25 8.07 -16.50
C VAL A 194 -9.08 7.16 -17.41
N ASP A 195 -10.37 7.47 -17.57
CA ASP A 195 -11.32 6.72 -18.41
C ASP A 195 -11.61 7.41 -19.76
N ALA A 196 -11.22 8.68 -19.90
CA ALA A 196 -11.24 9.42 -21.15
C ALA A 196 -9.98 10.30 -21.28
N GLY A 197 -9.10 9.96 -22.23
CA GLY A 197 -7.82 10.63 -22.45
C GLY A 197 -7.19 10.24 -23.78
N ILE A 198 -5.92 10.59 -24.00
CA ILE A 198 -5.20 10.18 -25.21
C ILE A 198 -4.89 8.69 -25.15
N TYR A 199 -5.23 7.97 -26.21
CA TYR A 199 -4.87 6.57 -26.32
C TYR A 199 -3.33 6.42 -26.45
N PRO A 200 -2.65 5.67 -25.56
CA PRO A 200 -1.21 5.51 -25.63
C PRO A 200 -0.81 4.61 -26.82
N SER A 201 0.05 5.11 -27.70
CA SER A 201 0.66 4.31 -28.76
C SER A 201 1.75 3.41 -28.19
N ARG A 202 1.83 2.16 -28.69
CA ARG A 202 2.93 1.23 -28.38
C ARG A 202 4.06 1.47 -29.39
N SER A 203 5.31 1.49 -28.92
CA SER A 203 6.52 1.54 -29.75
C SER A 203 7.05 0.14 -30.05
#